data_AF-A0AAE3ED73-F1
#
_entry.id   AF-A0AAE3ED73-F1
#
_cell.length_a   1.000
_cell.length_b   1.000
_cell.length_c   1.000
_cell.angle_alpha   90.00
_cell.angle_beta   90.00
_cell.angle_gamma   90.00
#
_symmetry.space_group_name_H-M   'P 1'
#
loop_
_entity.id
_entity.type
_entity.pdbx_description
1 polymer ?
#
loop_
_entity_poly.entity_id
_entity_poly.type
_entity_poly.pdbx_seq_one_letter_code
_entity_poly.pdbx_strand_id
1 'polypeptide(L)'
;MSLPLDFNDLNFRYGGDKVFLLYLAVSDALTQEEQKYANIFLHDIERGDVIAEDGKTLRDYITEYQFRAKDDQIHRFATIFGLDEDKLRNMMGLNLNEATINEFGRFDELKKSVDKSKAKAFFEAYEQTKLIPPKVNMKTDQLLRQFILTGGFEVDMP
;
A
#
# COMPACT_ATOMS: atom_id res chain seq x y z
N MET A 1 18.57 20.01 -5.48
CA MET A 1 17.37 20.35 -6.27
C MET A 1 17.49 19.54 -7.56
N SER A 2 16.92 18.33 -7.58
CA SER A 2 17.06 17.42 -8.72
C SER A 2 15.88 17.63 -9.67
N LEU A 3 16.17 18.02 -10.91
CA LEU A 3 15.17 18.22 -11.95
C LEU A 3 14.42 16.90 -12.24
N PRO A 4 13.12 16.95 -12.55
CA PRO A 4 12.38 15.76 -12.97
C PRO A 4 13.00 15.20 -14.26
N LEU A 5 13.28 13.90 -14.29
CA LEU A 5 13.86 13.21 -15.44
C LEU A 5 12.74 12.83 -16.41
N ASP A 6 12.70 13.47 -17.57
CA ASP A 6 11.83 13.09 -18.69
C ASP A 6 12.40 11.86 -19.41
N PHE A 7 11.53 10.93 -19.81
CA PHE A 7 11.86 9.78 -20.65
C PHE A 7 12.47 10.20 -21.99
N ASN A 8 12.06 11.35 -22.54
CA ASN A 8 12.62 11.87 -23.78
C ASN A 8 14.08 12.34 -23.63
N ASP A 9 14.42 12.91 -22.47
CA ASP A 9 15.79 13.37 -22.16
C ASP A 9 16.78 12.21 -21.99
N LEU A 10 16.31 11.09 -21.42
CA LEU A 10 17.11 9.86 -21.28
C LEU A 10 17.47 9.24 -22.63
N ASN A 11 16.59 9.37 -23.62
CA ASN A 11 16.77 8.85 -24.98
C ASN A 11 17.86 9.60 -25.75
N PHE A 12 18.01 10.91 -25.52
CA PHE A 12 18.98 11.76 -26.21
C PHE A 12 20.42 11.59 -25.69
N ARG A 13 20.60 11.29 -24.39
CA ARG A 13 21.93 11.29 -23.77
C ARG A 13 22.71 9.98 -23.85
N TYR A 14 22.06 8.81 -23.98
CA TYR A 14 22.76 7.53 -23.67
C TYR A 14 22.47 6.32 -24.58
N GLY A 15 21.83 6.49 -25.74
CA GLY A 15 21.92 5.55 -26.86
C GLY A 15 21.65 4.06 -26.57
N GLY A 16 20.38 3.66 -26.58
CA GLY A 16 19.96 2.32 -27.02
C GLY A 16 19.20 1.45 -26.02
N ASP A 17 19.61 1.42 -24.74
CA ASP A 17 19.03 0.48 -23.75
C ASP A 17 18.20 1.23 -22.69
N LYS A 18 16.96 1.60 -23.06
CA LYS A 18 16.07 2.47 -22.25
C LYS A 18 15.85 1.97 -20.83
N VAL A 19 15.85 0.65 -20.64
CA VAL A 19 15.58 -0.01 -19.35
C VAL A 19 16.77 0.12 -18.39
N PHE A 20 18.00 -0.08 -18.88
CA PHE A 20 19.22 0.09 -18.09
C PHE A 20 19.42 1.56 -17.64
N LEU A 21 19.02 2.51 -18.48
CA LEU A 21 19.11 3.93 -18.19
C LEU A 21 18.06 4.39 -17.17
N LEU A 22 16.86 3.82 -17.22
CA LEU A 22 15.83 4.09 -16.22
C LEU A 22 16.21 3.49 -14.86
N TYR A 23 16.87 2.32 -14.84
CA TYR A 23 17.41 1.71 -13.63
C TYR A 23 18.47 2.59 -12.92
N LEU A 24 19.40 3.19 -13.67
CA LEU A 24 20.41 4.11 -13.13
C LEU A 24 19.78 5.42 -12.62
N ALA A 25 18.71 5.91 -13.26
CA ALA A 25 17.97 7.08 -12.81
C ALA A 25 17.19 6.82 -11.50
N VAL A 26 16.69 5.59 -11.31
CA VAL A 26 15.94 5.15 -10.13
C VAL A 26 16.82 5.11 -8.87
N SER A 27 18.11 4.77 -8.99
CA SER A 27 18.97 4.54 -7.82
C SER A 27 19.38 5.80 -7.05
N ASP A 28 19.53 6.96 -7.71
CA ASP A 28 20.10 8.17 -7.09
C ASP A 28 19.06 9.25 -6.73
N ALA A 29 17.82 9.15 -7.22
CA ALA A 29 16.82 10.22 -7.12
C ALA A 29 15.54 9.88 -6.34
N LEU A 30 15.41 8.64 -5.85
CA LEU A 30 14.20 8.09 -5.24
C LEU A 30 14.48 7.51 -3.85
N THR A 31 13.48 7.56 -2.98
CA THR A 31 13.47 6.86 -1.68
C THR A 31 13.40 5.34 -1.89
N GLN A 32 13.74 4.56 -0.86
CA GLN A 32 13.65 3.08 -0.92
C GLN A 32 12.23 2.59 -1.25
N GLU A 33 11.20 3.29 -0.76
CA GLU A 33 9.81 2.98 -1.08
C GLU A 33 9.51 3.24 -2.56
N GLU A 34 9.88 4.42 -3.07
CA GLU A 34 9.72 4.74 -4.49
C GLU A 34 10.53 3.77 -5.38
N GLN A 35 11.73 3.36 -4.97
CA GLN A 35 12.53 2.36 -5.68
C GLN A 35 11.83 1.00 -5.78
N LYS A 36 11.12 0.56 -4.73
CA LYS A 36 10.30 -0.67 -4.78
C LYS A 36 9.29 -0.60 -5.93
N TYR A 37 8.54 0.50 -6.03
CA TYR A 37 7.51 0.66 -7.05
C TYR A 37 8.09 0.95 -8.44
N ALA A 38 9.21 1.68 -8.50
CA ALA A 38 9.96 1.86 -9.73
C ALA A 38 10.44 0.53 -10.31
N ASN A 39 10.92 -0.39 -9.46
CA ASN A 39 11.34 -1.72 -9.89
C ASN A 39 10.17 -2.57 -10.39
N ILE A 40 8.97 -2.45 -9.82
CA ILE A 40 7.78 -3.14 -10.33
C ILE A 40 7.43 -2.61 -11.72
N PHE A 41 7.32 -1.29 -11.85
CA PHE A 41 7.04 -0.64 -13.13
C PHE A 41 8.06 -0.98 -14.22
N LEU A 42 9.35 -1.04 -13.88
CA LEU A 42 10.42 -1.43 -14.80
C LEU A 42 10.22 -2.85 -15.33
N HIS A 43 9.95 -3.82 -14.45
CA HIS A 43 9.69 -5.20 -14.86
C HIS A 43 8.43 -5.32 -15.74
N ASP A 44 7.38 -4.55 -15.44
CA ASP A 44 6.15 -4.56 -16.23
C ASP A 44 6.37 -3.96 -17.62
N ILE A 45 7.22 -2.94 -17.75
CA ILE A 45 7.68 -2.41 -19.04
C ILE A 45 8.51 -3.45 -19.80
N GLU A 46 9.46 -4.11 -19.16
CA GLU A 46 10.30 -5.14 -19.79
C GLU A 46 9.48 -6.30 -20.35
N ARG A 47 8.41 -6.69 -19.65
CA ARG A 47 7.49 -7.75 -20.06
C ARG A 47 6.51 -7.31 -21.16
N GLY A 48 6.36 -6.00 -21.37
CA GLY A 48 5.36 -5.43 -22.26
C GLY A 48 3.96 -5.37 -21.66
N ASP A 49 3.83 -5.53 -20.34
CA ASP A 49 2.57 -5.40 -19.60
C ASP A 49 2.13 -3.92 -19.49
N VAL A 50 3.10 -2.99 -19.57
CA VAL A 50 2.88 -1.54 -19.56
C VAL A 50 3.60 -0.87 -20.72
N ILE A 51 2.93 0.08 -21.36
CA ILE A 51 3.50 0.95 -22.39
C ILE A 51 3.57 2.36 -21.83
N ALA A 52 4.74 2.99 -21.88
CA ALA A 52 4.91 4.37 -21.45
C ALA A 52 4.12 5.32 -22.37
N GLU A 53 3.16 6.03 -21.77
CA GLU A 53 2.40 7.14 -22.34
C GLU A 53 3.25 8.42 -22.45
N ASP A 54 3.08 9.13 -23.58
CA ASP A 54 3.71 10.42 -23.81
C ASP A 54 3.25 11.46 -22.77
N GLY A 55 4.21 12.20 -22.21
CA GLY A 55 3.94 13.27 -21.24
C GLY A 55 3.85 12.82 -19.78
N LYS A 56 3.87 11.51 -19.49
CA LYS A 56 4.03 10.99 -18.12
C LYS A 56 5.50 10.79 -17.76
N THR A 57 5.89 11.26 -16.59
CA THR A 57 7.22 11.05 -16.04
C THR A 57 7.30 9.72 -15.28
N LEU A 58 8.52 9.23 -15.02
CA LEU A 58 8.74 8.05 -14.18
C LEU A 58 8.09 8.21 -12.80
N ARG A 59 8.09 9.43 -12.24
CA ARG A 59 7.45 9.72 -10.94
C ARG A 59 5.94 9.60 -10.99
N ASP A 60 5.31 9.92 -12.11
CA ASP A 60 3.86 9.75 -12.27
C ASP A 60 3.50 8.27 -12.22
N TYR A 61 4.26 7.41 -12.92
CA TYR A 61 4.08 5.95 -12.84
C TYR A 61 4.34 5.41 -11.43
N ILE A 62 5.43 5.82 -10.78
CA ILE A 62 5.72 5.40 -9.40
C ILE A 62 4.56 5.77 -8.48
N THR A 63 4.03 6.99 -8.61
CA THR A 63 2.90 7.47 -7.82
C THR A 63 1.64 6.65 -8.09
N GLU A 64 1.35 6.31 -9.35
CA GLU A 64 0.24 5.43 -9.70
C GLU A 64 0.38 4.03 -9.09
N TYR A 65 1.57 3.42 -9.20
CA TYR A 65 1.84 2.11 -8.61
C TYR A 65 1.75 2.14 -7.08
N GLN A 66 2.26 3.19 -6.44
CA GLN A 66 2.11 3.42 -5.00
C GLN A 66 0.64 3.53 -4.60
N PHE A 67 -0.14 4.31 -5.35
CA PHE A 67 -1.55 4.50 -5.08
C PHE A 67 -2.32 3.18 -5.22
N ARG A 68 -2.10 2.44 -6.31
CA ARG A 68 -2.72 1.12 -6.54
C ARG A 68 -2.35 0.12 -5.45
N ALA A 69 -1.08 0.07 -5.05
CA ALA A 69 -0.65 -0.84 -3.98
C ALA A 69 -1.31 -0.50 -2.63
N LYS A 70 -1.42 0.79 -2.28
CA LYS A 70 -2.13 1.21 -1.06
C LYS A 70 -3.63 0.89 -1.13
N ASP A 71 -4.24 1.11 -2.29
CA ASP A 71 -5.64 0.78 -2.55
C ASP A 71 -5.90 -0.72 -2.34
N ASP A 72 -5.07 -1.56 -2.97
CA ASP A 72 -5.12 -3.01 -2.85
C ASP A 72 -4.92 -3.48 -1.42
N GLN A 73 -3.99 -2.89 -0.68
CA GLN A 73 -3.77 -3.21 0.74
C GLN A 73 -5.00 -2.90 1.59
N ILE A 74 -5.61 -1.73 1.40
CA ILE A 74 -6.84 -1.32 2.11
C ILE A 74 -7.97 -2.28 1.76
N HIS A 75 -8.16 -2.58 0.48
CA HIS A 75 -9.21 -3.48 0.00
C HIS A 75 -9.05 -4.91 0.55
N ARG A 76 -7.83 -5.46 0.50
CA ARG A 76 -7.53 -6.79 1.05
C ARG A 76 -7.78 -6.83 2.55
N PHE A 77 -7.26 -5.85 3.28
CA PHE A 77 -7.45 -5.79 4.73
C PHE A 77 -8.94 -5.67 5.09
N ALA A 78 -9.68 -4.81 4.39
CA ALA A 78 -11.13 -4.69 4.58
C ALA A 78 -11.86 -6.00 4.27
N THR A 79 -11.48 -6.70 3.20
CA THR A 79 -12.08 -7.98 2.80
C THR A 79 -11.81 -9.08 3.81
N ILE A 80 -10.57 -9.19 4.31
CA ILE A 80 -10.13 -10.19 5.29
C ILE A 80 -10.86 -10.01 6.61
N PHE A 81 -11.02 -8.77 7.10
CA PHE A 81 -11.66 -8.51 8.39
C PHE A 81 -13.15 -8.15 8.28
N GLY A 82 -13.69 -8.07 7.07
CA GLY A 82 -15.07 -7.66 6.80
C GLY A 82 -15.37 -6.24 7.26
N LEU A 83 -14.43 -5.31 7.08
CA LEU A 83 -14.57 -3.91 7.48
C LEU A 83 -15.38 -3.12 6.44
N ASP A 84 -15.92 -1.99 6.90
CA ASP A 84 -16.36 -0.90 6.02
C ASP A 84 -15.12 -0.27 5.36
N GLU A 85 -14.92 -0.59 4.08
CA GLU A 85 -13.75 -0.17 3.31
C GLU A 85 -13.68 1.35 3.16
N ASP A 86 -14.82 2.02 2.94
CA ASP A 86 -14.85 3.47 2.77
C ASP A 86 -14.40 4.17 4.05
N LYS A 87 -14.83 3.68 5.23
CA LYS A 87 -14.35 4.21 6.51
C LYS A 87 -12.87 3.96 6.72
N LEU A 88 -12.38 2.76 6.39
CA LEU A 88 -10.95 2.45 6.49
C LEU A 88 -10.14 3.38 5.58
N ARG A 89 -10.54 3.50 4.31
CA ARG A 89 -9.92 4.35 3.30
C ARG A 89 -9.87 5.82 3.74
N ASN A 90 -10.97 6.33 4.29
CA ASN A 90 -11.01 7.67 4.85
C ASN A 90 -10.01 7.85 6.01
N MET A 91 -9.94 6.90 6.94
CA MET A 91 -8.97 6.96 8.05
C MET A 91 -7.52 6.87 7.56
N MET A 92 -7.23 6.06 6.55
CA MET A 92 -5.91 5.89 5.95
C MET A 92 -5.45 7.13 5.17
N GLY A 93 -6.40 7.92 4.65
CA GLY A 93 -6.12 9.22 4.03
C GLY A 93 -5.83 10.34 5.04
N LEU A 94 -6.03 10.10 6.34
CA LEU A 94 -5.75 11.05 7.41
C LEU A 94 -4.39 10.72 8.03
N ASN A 95 -3.56 11.73 8.28
CA ASN A 95 -2.30 11.59 9.02
C ASN A 95 -2.57 11.40 10.54
N LEU A 96 -3.20 10.28 10.90
CA LEU A 96 -3.62 9.96 12.26
C LEU A 96 -2.43 9.50 13.12
N ASN A 97 -2.52 9.75 14.42
CA ASN A 97 -1.61 9.24 15.43
C ASN A 97 -2.41 8.64 16.60
N GLU A 98 -1.73 8.07 17.61
CA GLU A 98 -2.39 7.44 18.76
C GLU A 98 -3.36 8.37 19.50
N ALA A 99 -3.09 9.68 19.53
CA ALA A 99 -3.97 10.65 20.18
C ALA A 99 -5.17 11.02 19.31
N THR A 100 -5.00 11.06 17.98
CA THR A 100 -6.05 11.54 17.06
C THR A 100 -6.87 10.43 16.40
N ILE A 101 -6.40 9.18 16.42
CA ILE A 101 -7.05 8.06 15.70
C ILE A 101 -8.52 7.86 16.10
N ASN A 102 -8.89 8.13 17.34
CA ASN A 102 -10.28 7.97 17.82
C ASN A 102 -11.01 9.30 18.10
N GLU A 103 -10.51 10.43 17.58
CA GLU A 103 -11.28 11.68 17.67
C GLU A 103 -12.65 11.52 17.00
N PHE A 104 -13.66 12.09 17.63
CA PHE A 104 -15.07 11.95 17.21
C PHE A 104 -15.56 10.48 17.16
N GLY A 105 -14.86 9.54 17.80
CA GLY A 105 -15.25 8.13 17.83
C GLY A 105 -15.03 7.37 16.52
N ARG A 106 -14.29 7.94 15.55
CA ARG A 106 -14.10 7.38 14.20
C ARG A 106 -13.55 5.95 14.20
N PHE A 107 -12.58 5.67 15.08
CA PHE A 107 -11.98 4.34 15.18
C PHE A 107 -12.96 3.34 15.79
N ASP A 108 -13.72 3.75 16.81
CA ASP A 108 -14.75 2.89 17.39
C ASP A 108 -15.88 2.58 16.40
N GLU A 109 -16.23 3.50 15.51
CA GLU A 109 -17.18 3.25 14.42
C GLU A 109 -16.64 2.27 13.38
N LEU A 110 -15.38 2.41 12.96
CA LEU A 110 -14.75 1.46 12.05
C LEU A 110 -14.66 0.07 12.69
N LYS A 111 -14.24 -0.01 13.95
CA LYS A 111 -14.15 -1.28 14.70
C LYS A 111 -15.50 -1.99 14.82
N LYS A 112 -16.61 -1.26 14.91
CA LYS A 112 -17.96 -1.86 14.92
C LYS A 112 -18.31 -2.56 13.59
N SER A 113 -17.68 -2.18 12.48
CA SER A 113 -17.90 -2.82 11.18
C SER A 113 -17.24 -4.19 11.05
N VAL A 114 -16.26 -4.54 11.92
CA VAL A 114 -15.52 -5.81 11.83
C VAL A 114 -16.45 -7.01 11.83
N ASP A 115 -16.26 -7.90 10.85
CA ASP A 115 -16.82 -9.25 10.88
C ASP A 115 -16.00 -10.12 11.85
N LYS A 116 -16.58 -10.34 13.03
CA LYS A 116 -15.97 -11.15 14.10
C LYS A 116 -15.69 -12.59 13.67
N SER A 117 -16.45 -13.14 12.74
CA SER A 117 -16.27 -14.51 12.25
C SER A 117 -15.04 -14.60 11.35
N LYS A 118 -14.88 -13.63 10.45
CA LYS A 118 -13.69 -13.54 9.59
C LYS A 118 -12.43 -13.24 10.39
N ALA A 119 -12.49 -12.26 11.31
CA ALA A 119 -11.38 -11.95 12.20
C ALA A 119 -10.95 -13.18 13.02
N LYS A 120 -11.92 -13.94 13.54
CA LYS A 120 -11.64 -15.20 14.24
C LYS A 120 -10.94 -16.20 13.32
N ALA A 121 -11.49 -16.45 12.12
CA ALA A 121 -10.90 -17.39 11.18
C ALA A 121 -9.46 -17.03 10.82
N PHE A 122 -9.18 -15.74 10.58
CA PHE A 122 -7.85 -15.23 10.32
C PHE A 122 -6.86 -15.54 11.47
N PHE A 123 -7.19 -15.14 12.71
CA PHE A 123 -6.28 -15.35 13.83
C PHE A 123 -6.13 -16.83 14.21
N GLU A 124 -7.19 -17.64 14.09
CA GLU A 124 -7.11 -19.09 14.33
C GLU A 124 -6.24 -19.79 13.27
N ALA A 125 -6.28 -19.33 12.01
CA ALA A 125 -5.42 -19.87 10.95
C ALA A 125 -3.93 -19.55 11.21
N TYR A 126 -3.61 -18.35 11.67
CA TYR A 126 -2.23 -17.97 12.03
C TYR A 126 -1.73 -18.64 13.32
N GLU A 127 -2.55 -18.72 14.36
CA GLU A 127 -2.15 -19.28 15.66
C GLU A 127 -2.32 -20.81 15.75
N GLN A 128 -2.93 -21.44 14.74
CA GLN A 128 -3.25 -22.87 14.71
C GLN A 128 -3.98 -23.33 15.99
N THR A 129 -4.78 -22.43 16.58
CA THR A 129 -5.46 -22.64 17.86
C THR A 129 -6.82 -21.96 17.86
N LYS A 130 -7.75 -22.48 18.66
CA LYS A 130 -9.07 -21.88 18.81
C LYS A 130 -9.01 -20.67 19.74
N LEU A 131 -9.66 -19.59 19.32
CA LEU A 131 -9.67 -18.33 20.05
C LEU A 131 -11.05 -18.03 20.63
N ILE A 132 -11.07 -17.61 21.89
CA ILE A 132 -12.27 -17.12 22.54
C ILE A 132 -12.63 -15.72 22.00
N PRO A 133 -13.93 -15.35 21.94
CA PRO A 133 -14.36 -14.08 21.36
C PRO A 133 -13.67 -12.82 21.93
N PRO A 134 -13.43 -12.70 23.26
CA PRO A 134 -12.72 -11.55 23.81
C PRO A 134 -11.28 -11.41 23.28
N LYS A 135 -10.57 -12.53 23.09
CA LYS A 135 -9.19 -12.53 22.59
C LYS A 135 -9.14 -12.10 21.11
N VAL A 136 -10.12 -12.54 20.30
CA VAL A 136 -10.27 -12.09 18.90
C VAL A 136 -10.51 -10.58 18.85
N ASN A 137 -11.40 -10.04 19.69
CA ASN A 137 -11.68 -8.60 19.72
C ASN A 137 -10.44 -7.78 20.09
N MET A 138 -9.69 -8.18 21.11
CA MET A 138 -8.45 -7.48 21.51
C MET A 138 -7.41 -7.48 20.39
N LYS A 139 -7.21 -8.61 19.72
CA LYS A 139 -6.25 -8.74 18.61
C LYS A 139 -6.67 -7.92 17.40
N THR A 140 -7.96 -7.91 17.09
CA THR A 140 -8.52 -7.09 16.01
C THR A 140 -8.27 -5.61 16.28
N ASP A 141 -8.53 -5.12 17.50
CA ASP A 141 -8.30 -3.72 17.87
C ASP A 141 -6.82 -3.33 17.70
N GLN A 142 -5.91 -4.16 18.21
CA GLN A 142 -4.47 -3.95 18.09
C GLN A 142 -4.00 -3.93 16.63
N LEU A 143 -4.41 -4.93 15.84
CA LEU A 143 -3.99 -5.06 14.45
C LEU A 143 -4.55 -3.92 13.59
N LEU A 144 -5.83 -3.58 13.76
CA LEU A 144 -6.48 -2.49 13.02
C LEU A 144 -5.83 -1.14 13.35
N ARG A 145 -5.55 -0.88 14.63
CA ARG A 145 -4.85 0.33 15.06
C ARG A 145 -3.45 0.40 14.44
N GLN A 146 -2.70 -0.70 14.51
CA GLN A 146 -1.37 -0.77 13.91
C GLN A 146 -1.42 -0.52 12.41
N PHE A 147 -2.37 -1.13 11.69
CA PHE A 147 -2.55 -0.95 10.25
C PHE A 147 -2.74 0.52 9.88
N ILE A 148 -3.61 1.22 10.61
CA ILE A 148 -3.89 2.64 10.37
C ILE A 148 -2.69 3.52 10.69
N LEU A 149 -2.06 3.31 11.85
CA LEU A 149 -0.97 4.18 12.33
C LEU A 149 0.35 4.00 11.57
N THR A 150 0.54 2.85 10.92
CA THR A 150 1.73 2.57 10.12
C THR A 150 1.53 2.88 8.63
N GLY A 151 0.33 3.35 8.24
CA GLY A 151 0.03 3.65 6.84
C GLY A 151 -0.23 2.42 5.97
N GLY A 152 -0.51 1.27 6.60
CA GLY A 152 -0.84 0.00 5.94
C GLY A 152 0.34 -0.96 5.88
N PHE A 153 0.02 -2.25 5.79
CA PHE A 153 0.99 -3.32 5.54
C PHE A 153 0.29 -4.51 4.89
N GLU A 154 1.08 -5.38 4.27
CA GLU A 154 0.55 -6.60 3.65
C GLU A 154 -0.02 -7.55 4.71
N VAL A 155 -1.25 -8.01 4.45
CA VAL A 155 -1.94 -9.01 5.26
C VAL A 155 -2.52 -10.04 4.33
N ASP A 156 -2.07 -11.27 4.48
CA ASP A 156 -2.51 -12.41 3.68
C ASP A 156 -3.09 -13.50 4.58
N MET A 157 -3.94 -14.37 4.04
CA MET A 157 -4.39 -15.55 4.76
C MET A 157 -3.30 -16.64 4.68
N PRO A 158 -2.95 -17.31 5.79
CA PRO A 158 -1.91 -18.34 5.80
C PRO A 158 -2.40 -19.66 5.20
#